data_AF-A0A357M806-F1
#
_entry.id   AF-A0A357M806-F1
#
_cell.length_a   1.000
_cell.length_b   1.000
_cell.length_c   1.000
_cell.angle_alpha   90.00
_cell.angle_beta   90.00
_cell.angle_gamma   90.00
#
_symmetry.space_group_name_H-M   'P 1'
#
loop_
_entity.id
_entity.type
_entity.pdbx_description
1 polymer ?
#
loop_
_entity_poly.entity_id
_entity_poly.type
_entity_poly.pdbx_seq_one_letter_code
_entity_poly.pdbx_strand_id
1 'polypeptide(L)' 'LAAAAELLRREPAMASAARSLAARAEDLAGGRFTLALFGAFSAGKSSFANALLGEEVLPVSPHPATAAVNRILAPE' A
#
# COMPACT_ATOMS: atom_id res chain seq x y z
N LEU A 1 -2.75 -3.33 -17.67
CA LEU A 1 -3.55 -4.47 -17.14
C LEU A 1 -4.99 -4.45 -17.66
N ALA A 2 -5.70 -3.32 -17.63
CA ALA A 2 -7.06 -3.22 -18.17
C ALA A 2 -7.20 -3.67 -19.64
N ALA A 3 -6.32 -3.20 -20.53
CA ALA A 3 -6.33 -3.62 -21.94
C ALA A 3 -6.11 -5.13 -22.12
N ALA A 4 -5.24 -5.74 -21.31
CA ALA A 4 -5.01 -7.18 -21.34
C ALA A 4 -6.21 -7.96 -20.77
N ALA A 5 -6.91 -7.44 -19.75
CA ALA A 5 -8.16 -8.03 -19.26
C ALA A 5 -9.26 -8.04 -20.33
N GLU A 6 -9.33 -7.00 -21.18
CA GLU A 6 -10.28 -6.92 -22.30
C GLU A 6 -9.96 -7.96 -23.39
N LEU A 7 -8.68 -8.12 -23.74
CA LEU A 7 -8.25 -9.11 -24.73
C LEU A 7 -8.61 -10.53 -24.29
N LEU A 8 -8.43 -10.85 -23.01
CA LEU A 8 -8.71 -12.18 -22.44
C LEU A 8 -10.20 -12.45 -22.20
N ARG A 9 -11.05 -11.41 -22.15
CA ARG A 9 -12.49 -11.57 -21.91
C ARG A 9 -13.21 -12.33 -23.03
N ARG A 10 -12.62 -12.39 -24.22
CA ARG A 10 -13.15 -13.08 -25.39
C ARG A 10 -13.00 -14.60 -25.31
N GLU A 11 -12.18 -15.10 -24.37
CA GLU A 11 -11.93 -16.53 -24.18
C GLU A 11 -12.57 -17.03 -22.87
N PRO A 12 -13.66 -17.83 -22.93
CA PRO A 12 -14.35 -18.31 -21.73
C PRO A 12 -13.45 -19.09 -20.77
N ALA A 13 -12.50 -19.87 -21.31
CA ALA A 13 -11.51 -20.61 -20.53
C ALA A 13 -10.59 -19.69 -19.69
N MET A 14 -10.46 -18.41 -20.07
CA MET A 14 -9.60 -17.44 -19.39
C MET A 14 -10.37 -16.41 -18.55
N ALA A 15 -11.68 -16.60 -18.34
CA ALA A 15 -12.52 -15.66 -17.63
C ALA A 15 -12.02 -15.33 -16.21
N SER A 16 -11.43 -16.31 -15.50
CA SER A 16 -10.84 -16.09 -14.17
C SER A 16 -9.59 -15.19 -14.22
N ALA A 17 -8.72 -15.40 -15.21
CA ALA A 17 -7.54 -14.59 -15.42
C ALA A 17 -7.91 -13.16 -15.82
N ALA A 18 -8.91 -12.99 -16.69
CA ALA A 18 -9.42 -11.69 -17.10
C ALA A 18 -9.96 -10.88 -15.90
N ARG A 19 -10.76 -11.50 -15.03
CA ARG A 19 -11.24 -10.86 -13.78
C ARG A 19 -10.10 -10.47 -12.85
N SER A 20 -9.12 -11.36 -12.67
CA SER A 20 -7.96 -11.08 -11.82
C SER A 20 -7.11 -9.91 -12.35
N LEU A 21 -6.93 -9.81 -13.68
CA LEU A 21 -6.24 -8.67 -14.29
C LEU A 21 -7.01 -7.37 -14.17
N ALA A 22 -8.35 -7.42 -14.28
CA ALA A 22 -9.20 -6.25 -14.12
C ALA A 22 -9.11 -5.70 -12.68
N ALA A 23 -9.28 -6.56 -11.67
CA ALA A 23 -9.15 -6.16 -10.26
C ALA A 23 -7.77 -5.53 -9.96
N ARG A 24 -6.68 -6.13 -10.44
CA ARG A 24 -5.33 -5.55 -10.27
C ARG A 24 -5.15 -4.23 -11.02
N ALA A 25 -5.83 -4.03 -12.15
CA ALA A 25 -5.79 -2.76 -12.86
C ALA A 25 -6.50 -1.65 -12.07
N GLU A 26 -7.62 -1.98 -11.44
CA GLU A 26 -8.35 -1.07 -10.55
C GLU A 26 -7.54 -0.73 -9.30
N ASP A 27 -6.93 -1.72 -8.63
CA ASP A 27 -6.07 -1.48 -7.47
C ASP A 27 -4.91 -0.53 -7.81
N LEU A 28 -4.27 -0.76 -8.97
CA LEU A 28 -3.16 0.07 -9.44
C LEU A 28 -3.62 1.49 -9.82
N ALA A 29 -4.77 1.62 -10.47
CA ALA A 29 -5.37 2.92 -10.81
C ALA A 29 -5.79 3.68 -9.55
N GLY A 30 -6.21 2.97 -8.50
CA GLY A 30 -6.52 3.55 -7.20
C GLY A 30 -5.29 4.12 -6.46
N GLY A 31 -4.07 3.86 -6.95
CA GLY A 31 -2.85 4.52 -6.47
C GLY A 31 -2.53 4.27 -4.99
N ARG A 32 -3.13 3.25 -4.37
CA ARG A 32 -2.90 2.91 -2.96
C ARG A 32 -1.70 1.99 -2.85
N PHE A 33 -0.63 2.52 -2.27
CA PHE A 33 0.60 1.77 -2.02
C PHE A 33 0.77 1.53 -0.52
N THR A 34 1.16 0.30 -0.16
CA THR A 34 1.53 -0.02 1.22
C THR A 34 3.04 0.14 1.37
N LEU A 35 3.47 1.10 2.18
CA LEU A 35 4.88 1.27 2.56
C LEU A 35 5.11 0.61 3.92
N ALA A 36 6.09 -0.29 4.00
CA ALA A 36 6.50 -0.92 5.25
C ALA A 36 7.90 -0.42 5.66
N LEU A 37 7.98 0.22 6.83
CA LEU A 37 9.23 0.76 7.39
C LEU A 37 9.76 -0.19 8.47
N PHE A 38 10.96 -0.72 8.26
CA PHE A 38 11.63 -1.65 9.17
C PHE A 38 12.92 -1.05 9.73
N GLY A 39 13.31 -1.46 10.95
CA GLY A 39 14.55 -1.02 11.60
C GLY A 39 14.46 -1.02 13.11
N ALA A 40 15.62 -0.93 13.78
CA ALA A 40 15.74 -0.92 15.25
C ALA A 40 14.92 0.21 15.90
N PHE A 41 14.62 0.08 17.20
CA PHE A 41 13.99 1.17 17.97
C PHE A 41 14.83 2.46 17.85
N SER A 42 14.18 3.62 17.72
CA SER A 42 14.84 4.92 17.53
C SER A 42 15.61 5.14 16.20
N ALA A 43 15.50 4.23 15.22
CA ALA A 43 16.13 4.42 13.89
C ALA A 43 15.48 5.52 13.01
N GLY A 44 14.61 6.35 13.56
CA GLY A 44 13.98 7.46 12.82
C GLY A 44 12.80 7.08 11.90
N LYS A 45 12.21 5.88 12.05
CA LYS A 45 11.10 5.39 11.21
C LYS A 45 9.89 6.35 11.18
N SER A 46 9.40 6.77 12.36
CA SER A 46 8.27 7.70 12.45
C SER A 46 8.61 9.08 11.89
N SER A 47 9.84 9.56 12.11
CA SER A 47 10.32 10.83 11.55
C SER A 47 10.36 10.79 10.03
N PHE A 48 10.84 9.70 9.44
CA PHE A 48 10.83 9.51 7.99
C PHE A 48 9.41 9.46 7.41
N ALA A 49 8.50 8.74 8.07
CA ALA A 49 7.10 8.69 7.66
C ALA A 49 6.43 10.07 7.71
N ASN A 50 6.64 10.86 8.77
CA ASN A 50 6.12 12.23 8.86
C ASN A 50 6.71 13.14 7.77
N ALA A 51 8.01 13.02 7.50
CA ALA A 51 8.65 13.77 6.42
C ALA A 51 8.09 13.40 5.04
N LEU A 52 7.75 12.12 4.81
CA LEU A 52 7.12 11.65 3.58
C LEU A 52 5.67 12.16 3.44
N LEU A 53 4.93 12.21 4.55
CA LEU A 53 3.56 12.72 4.60
C LEU A 53 3.49 14.25 4.54
N GLY A 54 4.58 14.95 4.89
CA GLY A 54 4.63 16.41 4.97
C GLY A 54 4.01 16.99 6.25
N GLU A 55 3.60 16.14 7.19
CA GLU A 55 2.95 16.50 8.45
C GLU A 55 3.31 15.54 9.60
N GLU A 56 3.20 15.99 10.85
CA GLU A 56 3.48 15.19 12.05
C GLU A 56 2.29 14.30 12.44
N VAL A 57 2.06 13.24 11.67
CA VAL A 57 0.91 12.32 11.85
C VAL A 57 1.22 11.20 12.85
N LEU A 58 2.45 10.70 12.86
CA LEU A 58 2.89 9.63 13.76
C LEU A 58 3.59 10.19 15.00
N PRO A 59 3.33 9.62 16.19
CA PRO A 59 4.08 9.98 17.39
C PRO A 59 5.56 9.60 17.25
N VAL A 60 6.44 10.56 17.53
CA VAL A 60 7.90 10.39 17.62
C VAL A 60 8.31 10.38 19.10
N SER A 61 8.96 9.31 19.57
CA SER A 61 9.46 9.24 20.95
C SER A 61 10.79 8.47 21.02
N PRO A 62 11.80 8.96 21.77
CA PRO A 62 13.04 8.24 22.05
C PRO A 62 12.87 7.17 23.14
N HIS A 63 11.75 7.18 23.88
CA HIS A 63 11.42 6.08 24.79
C HIS A 63 11.01 4.84 23.99
N PRO A 64 11.33 3.61 24.45
CA PRO A 64 11.01 2.37 23.72
C PRO A 64 9.51 2.26 23.44
N ALA A 65 9.09 2.71 22.26
CA ALA A 65 7.70 2.69 21.85
C ALA A 65 7.43 1.36 21.11
N THR A 66 6.89 0.42 21.89
CA THR A 66 5.90 -0.57 21.47
C THR A 66 6.33 -1.57 20.37
N ALA A 67 6.33 -2.86 20.72
CA ALA A 67 6.43 -4.00 19.78
C ALA A 67 5.11 -4.19 18.97
N ALA A 68 4.59 -3.11 18.38
CA ALA A 68 3.36 -3.12 17.60
C ALA A 68 3.58 -2.53 16.21
N VAL A 69 3.08 -3.24 15.18
CA VAL A 69 3.06 -2.75 13.80
C VAL A 69 1.92 -1.74 13.68
N ASN A 70 2.26 -0.48 13.37
CA ASN A 70 1.27 0.57 13.13
C ASN A 70 0.94 0.63 11.62
N ARG A 71 -0.34 0.65 11.28
CA ARG A 71 -0.83 0.82 9.90
C ARG A 71 -1.61 2.12 9.81
N ILE A 72 -1.17 3.02 8.94
CA ILE A 72 -1.89 4.25 8.59
C ILE A 72 -2.56 4.05 7.24
N LEU A 73 -3.79 4.52 7.09
CA LEU A 73 -4.57 4.47 5.86
C LEU A 73 -5.19 5.86 5.64
N ALA A 74 -5.19 6.33 4.40
CA ALA A 74 -5.99 7.48 4.02
C ALA A 74 -7.49 7.13 4.15
N PRO A 75 -8.37 8.08 4.54
CA PRO A 75 -9.82 7.87 4.58
C PRO A 75 -10.37 7.52 3.19
N GLU A 76 -11.51 6.82 3.17
CA GLU A 76 -12.23 6.42 1.93
C GLU A 76 -12.91 7.58 1.22
#